data_AF-A0A2N6FFW8-F1
#
_entry.id   AF-A0A2N6FFW8-F1
#
_cell.length_a   1.000
_cell.length_b   1.000
_cell.length_c   1.000
_cell.angle_alpha   90.00
_cell.angle_beta   90.00
_cell.angle_gamma   90.00
#
_symmetry.space_group_name_H-M   'P 1'
#
loop_
_entity.id
_entity.type
_entity.pdbx_description
1 polymer ?
#
loop_
_entity_poly.entity_id
_entity_poly.type
_entity_poly.pdbx_seq_one_letter_code
_entity_poly.pdbx_strand_id
1 'polypeptide(L)'
;MSKTNEYSALTPPEIAAKIAAGGVTKAGLPLGPQLLLGLLAGSFIGLGSLYFALITSDPTLGFAAGKILGGSAFAMGLILVVVGGAELFTGNHLLTMAWAGGKLSPATVLRNWVIICLANFVGAAGLA
;
A
#
# COMPACT_ATOMS: atom_id res chain seq x y z
N MET A 1 21.55 -20.97 21.36
CA MET A 1 21.47 -20.63 19.93
C MET A 1 20.33 -21.43 19.32
N SER A 2 19.13 -20.85 19.32
CA SER A 2 17.95 -21.50 18.72
C SER A 2 18.01 -21.29 17.20
N LYS A 3 18.00 -22.40 16.44
CA LYS A 3 17.84 -22.39 14.99
C LYS A 3 16.44 -21.84 14.69
N THR A 4 16.36 -20.64 14.12
CA THR A 4 15.09 -20.07 13.66
C THR A 4 14.59 -20.89 12.47
N ASN A 5 13.47 -21.58 12.67
CA ASN A 5 12.69 -22.21 11.61
C ASN A 5 12.51 -21.22 10.44
N GLU A 6 12.84 -21.65 9.22
CA GLU A 6 12.71 -20.90 7.97
C GLU A 6 11.26 -20.48 7.63
N TYR A 7 10.28 -20.90 8.44
CA TYR A 7 8.85 -20.58 8.32
C TYR A 7 8.22 -20.11 9.65
N SER A 8 8.97 -19.48 10.54
CA SER A 8 8.36 -18.86 11.74
C SER A 8 7.78 -17.50 11.39
N ALA A 9 6.46 -17.33 11.54
CA ALA A 9 5.86 -16.00 11.55
C ALA A 9 6.58 -15.13 12.58
N LEU A 10 6.90 -13.90 12.20
CA LEU A 10 7.58 -12.94 13.08
C LEU A 10 6.70 -12.65 14.29
N THR A 11 7.32 -12.54 15.46
CA THR A 11 6.63 -12.08 16.67
C THR A 11 6.22 -10.60 16.52
N PRO A 12 5.20 -10.11 17.25
CA PRO A 12 4.78 -8.71 17.15
C PRO A 12 5.92 -7.69 17.33
N PRO A 13 6.88 -7.86 18.26
CA PRO A 13 8.04 -6.98 18.37
C PRO A 13 8.96 -7.01 17.13
N GLU A 14 9.18 -8.19 16.55
CA GLU A 14 9.99 -8.33 15.33
C GLU A 14 9.31 -7.69 14.12
N ILE A 15 7.98 -7.82 14.00
CA ILE A 15 7.18 -7.14 12.99
C ILE A 15 7.32 -5.63 13.15
N ALA A 16 7.13 -5.11 14.37
CA ALA A 16 7.26 -3.68 14.66
C ALA A 16 8.65 -3.14 14.28
N ALA A 17 9.71 -3.87 14.64
CA ALA A 17 11.08 -3.50 14.29
C ALA A 17 11.31 -3.49 12.77
N LYS A 18 10.79 -4.50 12.05
CA LYS A 18 10.87 -4.60 10.59
C LYS A 18 10.11 -3.48 9.90
N ILE A 19 8.88 -3.19 10.34
CA ILE A 19 8.06 -2.09 9.81
C ILE A 19 8.74 -0.75 10.07
N ALA A 20 9.27 -0.52 11.28
CA ALA A 20 9.98 0.72 11.60
C ALA A 20 11.23 0.91 10.73
N ALA A 21 12.02 -0.16 10.51
CA ALA A 21 13.18 -0.11 9.62
C ALA A 21 12.77 0.21 8.17
N GLY A 22 11.73 -0.47 7.65
CA GLY A 22 11.18 -0.19 6.32
C GLY A 22 10.64 1.24 6.21
N GLY A 23 10.03 1.76 7.27
CA GLY A 23 9.54 3.14 7.34
C GLY A 23 10.66 4.17 7.19
N VAL A 24 11.81 3.97 7.84
CA VAL A 24 12.98 4.85 7.68
C VAL A 24 13.46 4.86 6.22
N THR A 25 13.56 3.69 5.59
CA THR A 25 13.95 3.57 4.17
C THR A 25 12.98 4.30 3.25
N LYS A 26 11.66 4.08 3.41
CA LYS A 26 10.61 4.73 2.62
C LYS A 26 10.61 6.25 2.77
N ALA A 27 10.79 6.74 3.99
CA ALA A 27 10.84 8.17 4.29
C ALA A 27 12.08 8.85 3.69
N GLY A 28 13.18 8.10 3.52
CA GLY A 28 14.44 8.58 2.94
C GLY A 28 14.52 8.49 1.41
N LEU A 29 13.49 7.99 0.73
CA LEU A 29 13.48 7.92 -0.73
C LEU A 29 13.61 9.32 -1.37
N PRO A 30 14.40 9.48 -2.45
CA PRO A 30 14.38 10.70 -3.23
C PRO A 30 12.99 10.94 -3.84
N LEU A 31 12.67 12.21 -4.11
CA LEU A 31 11.33 12.61 -4.58
C LEU A 31 10.89 11.89 -5.86
N GLY A 32 11.80 11.69 -6.83
CA GLY A 32 11.48 11.03 -8.10
C GLY A 32 10.94 9.61 -7.93
N PRO A 33 11.71 8.68 -7.33
CA PRO A 33 11.23 7.33 -7.00
C PRO A 33 9.96 7.34 -6.14
N GLN A 34 9.88 8.24 -5.15
CA GLN A 34 8.72 8.36 -4.28
C GLN A 34 7.44 8.69 -5.06
N LEU A 35 7.53 9.64 -6.00
CA LEU A 35 6.42 10.00 -6.89
C LEU A 35 6.07 8.87 -7.85
N LEU A 36 7.06 8.25 -8.50
CA LEU A 36 6.83 7.15 -9.43
C LEU A 36 6.13 5.95 -8.76
N LEU A 37 6.65 5.52 -7.60
CA LEU A 37 6.06 4.41 -6.84
C LEU A 37 4.67 4.78 -6.30
N GLY A 38 4.44 6.05 -5.94
CA GLY A 38 3.13 6.54 -5.55
C GLY A 38 2.13 6.56 -6.72
N LEU A 39 2.55 7.01 -7.90
CA LEU A 39 1.73 7.00 -9.11
C LEU A 39 1.34 5.55 -9.47
N LEU A 40 2.30 4.63 -9.49
CA LEU A 40 2.05 3.22 -9.75
C LEU A 40 1.07 2.60 -8.74
N ALA A 41 1.24 2.90 -7.45
CA ALA A 41 0.31 2.42 -6.43
C ALA A 41 -1.12 2.94 -6.67
N GLY A 42 -1.26 4.23 -7.01
CA GLY A 42 -2.53 4.83 -7.38
C GLY A 42 -3.17 4.14 -8.57
N SER A 43 -2.40 3.89 -9.63
CA SER A 43 -2.87 3.23 -10.83
C SER A 43 -3.31 1.79 -10.57
N PHE A 44 -2.60 1.02 -9.74
CA PHE A 44 -2.99 -0.34 -9.38
C PHE A 44 -4.29 -0.39 -8.57
N ILE A 45 -4.49 0.54 -7.63
CA ILE A 45 -5.74 0.64 -6.89
C ILE A 45 -6.87 1.11 -7.82
N GLY A 46 -6.63 2.09 -8.68
CA GLY A 46 -7.58 2.54 -9.69
C GLY A 46 -8.04 1.40 -10.60
N LEU A 47 -7.12 0.55 -11.06
CA LEU A 47 -7.42 -0.63 -11.86
C LEU A 47 -8.27 -1.65 -11.10
N GLY A 48 -7.92 -1.94 -9.85
CA GLY A 48 -8.71 -2.82 -8.98
C GLY A 48 -10.13 -2.29 -8.75
N SER A 49 -10.28 -0.97 -8.55
CA SER A 49 -11.57 -0.29 -8.43
C SER A 49 -12.38 -0.31 -9.73
N LEU A 50 -11.73 -0.14 -10.88
CA LEU A 50 -12.37 -0.23 -12.19
C LEU A 50 -12.97 -1.63 -12.41
N TYR A 51 -12.21 -2.70 -12.17
CA TYR A 51 -12.73 -4.06 -12.30
C TYR A 51 -13.82 -4.38 -11.29
N PHE A 52 -13.69 -3.89 -10.04
CA PHE A 52 -14.76 -4.00 -9.05
C PHE A 52 -16.06 -3.38 -9.59
N ALA A 53 -15.98 -2.16 -10.13
CA ALA A 53 -17.14 -1.47 -10.69
C ALA A 53 -17.74 -2.25 -11.87
N LEU A 54 -16.91 -2.67 -12.83
CA LEU A 54 -17.34 -3.47 -13.99
C LEU A 54 -18.11 -4.73 -13.58
N ILE A 55 -17.57 -5.49 -12.62
CA ILE A 55 -18.19 -6.75 -12.16
C ILE A 55 -19.48 -6.45 -11.39
N THR A 56 -19.46 -5.48 -10.47
CA THR A 56 -20.63 -5.21 -9.61
C THR A 56 -21.76 -4.48 -10.31
N SER A 57 -21.49 -3.87 -11.47
CA SER A 57 -22.49 -3.26 -12.34
C SER A 57 -23.16 -4.24 -13.31
N ASP A 58 -22.72 -5.50 -13.39
CA ASP A 58 -23.36 -6.51 -14.24
C ASP A 58 -24.72 -6.94 -13.64
N PRO A 59 -25.85 -6.66 -14.32
CA PRO A 59 -27.18 -6.98 -13.82
C PRO A 59 -27.49 -8.48 -13.84
N THR A 60 -26.69 -9.30 -14.52
CA THR A 60 -26.87 -10.75 -14.60
C THR A 60 -26.29 -11.49 -13.39
N LEU A 61 -25.42 -10.83 -12.62
CA LEU A 61 -24.83 -11.40 -11.41
C LEU A 61 -25.74 -11.19 -10.21
N GLY A 62 -25.98 -12.26 -9.45
CA GLY A 62 -26.63 -12.16 -8.14
C GLY A 62 -25.77 -11.35 -7.16
N PHE A 63 -26.41 -10.70 -6.18
CA PHE A 63 -25.75 -9.79 -5.23
C PHE A 63 -24.49 -10.39 -4.58
N ALA A 64 -24.58 -11.60 -4.04
CA ALA A 64 -23.45 -12.26 -3.38
C ALA A 64 -22.29 -12.54 -4.36
N ALA A 65 -22.60 -13.03 -5.57
CA ALA A 65 -21.60 -13.32 -6.59
C ALA A 65 -20.88 -12.04 -7.05
N GLY A 66 -21.62 -10.97 -7.32
CA GLY A 66 -21.04 -9.67 -7.68
C GLY A 66 -20.11 -9.13 -6.61
N LYS A 67 -20.47 -9.25 -5.32
CA LYS A 67 -19.61 -8.80 -4.20
C LYS A 67 -18.34 -9.63 -4.05
N ILE A 68 -18.42 -10.96 -4.16
CA ILE A 68 -17.24 -11.83 -4.04
C ILE A 68 -16.29 -11.61 -5.22
N LEU A 69 -16.80 -11.63 -6.46
CA LEU A 69 -15.99 -11.44 -7.66
C LEU A 69 -15.41 -10.03 -7.73
N GLY A 70 -16.21 -9.00 -7.47
CA GLY A 70 -15.74 -7.62 -7.42
C GLY A 70 -14.67 -7.43 -6.35
N GLY A 71 -14.90 -7.92 -5.13
CA GLY A 71 -13.93 -7.84 -4.04
C GLY A 71 -12.61 -8.56 -4.37
N SER A 72 -12.68 -9.69 -5.07
CA SER A 72 -11.51 -10.44 -5.52
C SER A 72 -10.71 -9.66 -6.57
N ALA A 73 -11.40 -8.99 -7.50
CA ALA A 73 -10.75 -8.11 -8.47
C ALA A 73 -10.10 -6.89 -7.81
N PHE A 74 -10.75 -6.28 -6.82
CA PHE A 74 -10.14 -5.19 -6.05
C PHE A 74 -8.89 -5.65 -5.29
N ALA A 75 -8.93 -6.84 -4.67
CA ALA A 75 -7.78 -7.42 -3.98
C ALA A 75 -6.58 -7.62 -4.91
N MET A 76 -6.80 -7.91 -6.20
CA MET A 76 -5.73 -7.96 -7.19
C MET A 76 -4.99 -6.62 -7.32
N GLY A 77 -5.70 -5.49 -7.25
CA GLY A 77 -5.08 -4.16 -7.19
C GLY A 77 -4.11 -4.01 -6.01
N LEU A 78 -4.49 -4.50 -4.83
CA LEU A 78 -3.61 -4.52 -3.65
C LEU A 78 -2.42 -5.48 -3.83
N ILE A 79 -2.62 -6.63 -4.46
CA ILE A 79 -1.53 -7.58 -4.76
C ILE A 79 -0.49 -6.94 -5.66
N LEU A 80 -0.91 -6.20 -6.69
CA LEU A 80 0.00 -5.48 -7.58
C LEU A 80 0.83 -4.43 -6.84
N VAL A 81 0.24 -3.71 -5.87
CA VAL A 81 0.96 -2.77 -5.00
C VAL A 81 2.07 -3.49 -4.22
N VAL A 82 1.76 -4.64 -3.63
CA VAL A 82 2.73 -5.40 -2.81
C VAL A 82 3.85 -5.98 -3.67
N VAL A 83 3.51 -6.63 -4.79
CA VAL A 83 4.48 -7.27 -5.70
C VAL A 83 5.35 -6.23 -6.39
N GLY A 84 4.76 -5.12 -6.83
CA GLY A 84 5.49 -4.01 -7.44
C GLY A 84 6.30 -3.17 -6.45
N GLY A 85 6.18 -3.42 -5.14
CA GLY A 85 6.83 -2.61 -4.11
C GLY A 85 6.39 -1.15 -4.15
N ALA A 86 5.16 -0.88 -4.60
CA ALA A 86 4.67 0.47 -4.81
C ALA A 86 4.31 1.15 -3.47
N GLU A 87 4.37 2.48 -3.45
CA GLU A 87 4.17 3.26 -2.23
C GLU A 87 2.71 3.71 -2.12
N LEU A 88 1.93 2.98 -1.31
CA LEU A 88 0.54 3.30 -1.04
C LEU A 88 0.37 4.08 0.26
N PHE A 89 -0.44 5.13 0.23
CA PHE A 89 -0.69 6.02 1.36
C PHE A 89 -1.13 5.28 2.62
N THR A 90 -2.06 4.32 2.50
CA THR A 90 -2.54 3.52 3.64
C THR A 90 -1.41 2.68 4.25
N GLY A 91 -0.54 2.09 3.43
CA GLY A 91 0.65 1.37 3.89
C GLY A 91 1.67 2.29 4.58
N ASN A 92 1.81 3.52 4.09
CA ASN A 92 2.74 4.49 4.65
C ASN A 92 2.28 5.12 5.97
N HIS A 93 1.05 4.88 6.43
CA HIS A 93 0.69 5.21 7.81
C HIS A 93 1.55 4.47 8.83
N LEU A 94 2.10 3.31 8.46
CA LEU A 94 3.00 2.54 9.31
C LEU A 94 4.35 3.22 9.57
N LEU A 95 4.66 4.34 8.89
CA LEU A 95 5.74 5.26 9.26
C LEU A 95 5.63 5.75 10.71
N THR A 96 4.41 5.77 11.27
CA THR A 96 4.16 6.06 12.69
C THR A 96 4.95 5.17 13.63
N MET A 97 5.25 3.92 13.28
CA MET A 97 6.08 3.03 14.10
C MET A 97 7.53 3.53 14.20
N ALA A 98 8.07 4.05 13.10
CA ALA A 98 9.41 4.64 13.08
C ALA A 98 9.43 6.00 13.81
N TRP A 99 8.36 6.79 13.69
CA TRP A 99 8.21 8.03 14.45
C TRP A 99 8.08 7.79 15.96
N ALA A 100 7.23 6.86 16.39
CA ALA A 100 7.06 6.50 17.79
C ALA A 100 8.36 5.95 18.41
N GLY A 101 9.19 5.27 17.61
CA GLY A 101 10.53 4.84 17.99
C GLY A 101 11.61 5.93 17.91
N GLY A 102 11.26 7.19 17.67
CA GLY A 102 12.19 8.33 17.60
C GLY A 102 13.08 8.37 16.36
N LYS A 103 12.82 7.53 15.34
CA LYS A 103 13.67 7.40 14.14
C LYS A 103 13.30 8.38 13.03
N LEU A 104 12.09 8.94 13.06
CA LEU A 104 11.60 9.93 12.10
C LEU A 104 11.03 11.14 12.83
N SER A 105 11.16 12.33 12.23
CA SER A 105 10.46 13.52 12.72
C SER A 105 9.00 13.53 12.25
N PRO A 106 8.09 14.18 12.99
CA PRO A 106 6.70 14.36 12.54
C PRO A 106 6.60 15.05 11.17
N ALA A 107 7.49 16.02 10.91
CA ALA A 107 7.53 16.73 9.63
C ALA A 107 7.88 15.80 8.47
N THR A 108 8.82 14.87 8.66
CA THR A 108 9.18 13.87 7.64
C THR A 108 8.00 12.95 7.33
N VAL A 109 7.27 12.50 8.36
CA VAL A 109 6.08 11.64 8.19
C VAL A 109 4.99 12.38 7.42
N LEU A 110 4.65 13.61 7.84
CA LEU A 110 3.61 14.40 7.19
C LEU A 110 3.96 14.74 5.74
N ARG A 111 5.21 15.09 5.45
CA ARG A 111 5.70 15.31 4.07
C ARG A 111 5.51 14.06 3.22
N ASN A 112 5.90 12.88 3.73
CA ASN A 112 5.75 11.63 2.98
C ASN A 112 4.28 11.35 2.68
N TRP A 113 3.41 11.50 3.67
CA TRP A 113 1.96 11.31 3.53
C TRP A 113 1.34 12.20 2.47
N VAL A 114 1.65 13.50 2.48
CA VAL A 114 1.13 14.44 1.48
C VAL A 114 1.61 14.06 0.07
N ILE A 115 2.91 13.80 -0.11
CA ILE A 115 3.49 13.45 -1.41
C ILE A 115 2.86 12.18 -1.97
N ILE A 116 2.81 11.12 -1.15
CA ILE A 116 2.28 9.82 -1.59
C ILE A 116 0.78 9.88 -1.82
N CYS A 117 0.02 10.60 -0.99
CA CYS A 117 -1.42 10.78 -1.19
C CYS A 117 -1.71 11.47 -2.54
N LEU A 118 -0.99 12.55 -2.86
CA LEU A 118 -1.12 13.26 -4.13
C LEU A 118 -0.70 12.38 -5.31
N ALA A 119 0.42 11.66 -5.20
CA ALA A 119 0.87 10.75 -6.24
C ALA A 119 -0.12 9.60 -6.48
N ASN A 120 -0.66 8.99 -5.41
CA ASN A 120 -1.70 7.96 -5.52
C ASN A 120 -2.95 8.52 -6.20
N PHE A 121 -3.38 9.73 -5.84
CA PHE A 121 -4.53 10.39 -6.46
C PHE A 121 -4.32 10.60 -7.96
N VAL A 122 -3.18 11.17 -8.37
CA VAL A 122 -2.86 11.38 -9.79
C VAL A 122 -2.77 10.06 -10.55
N GLY A 123 -2.15 9.03 -9.95
CA GLY A 123 -2.03 7.70 -10.54
C GLY A 123 -3.38 7.02 -10.77
N ALA A 124 -4.32 7.17 -9.81
CA ALA A 124 -5.67 6.66 -9.95
C ALA A 124 -6.49 7.47 -10.96
N ALA A 125 -6.39 8.80 -10.91
CA ALA A 125 -7.10 9.70 -11.82
C ALA A 125 -6.66 9.56 -13.27
N GLY A 126 -5.40 9.21 -13.54
CA GLY A 126 -4.91 8.94 -14.89
C GLY A 126 -5.55 7.72 -15.58
N LEU A 127 -6.28 6.88 -14.84
CA LEU A 127 -7.06 5.76 -15.41
C LEU A 127 -8.54 6.12 -15.65
N ALA A 128 -9.02 7.24 -15.10
CA ALA A 128 -10.43 7.67 -15.17
C ALA A 128 -10.68 8.56 -16.40
#